data_AF-A0A5E4R2U8-F1
#
_entry.id   AF-A0A5E4R2U8-F1
#
_cell.length_a   1.000
_cell.length_b   1.000
_cell.length_c   1.000
_cell.angle_alpha   90.00
_cell.angle_beta   90.00
_cell.angle_gamma   90.00
#
_symmetry.space_group_name_H-M   'P 1'
#
loop_
_entity.id
_entity.type
_entity.pdbx_description
1 polymer ?
#
loop_
_entity_poly.entity_id
_entity_poly.type
_entity_poly.pdbx_seq_one_letter_code
_entity_poly.pdbx_strand_id
1 'polypeptide(L)'
;MKCDWKQELDMKSLVDRCKKLIILSSIICAFAVVISLHKLLTHDVRISKPFSPIPAGLHGYYLEPFSGESEPQHKRHNEAQDAEAVVSLNAALEMKKNGKTEKALKLFQHAFALSPKHADILNHYGEFLEDIKNDIVTADQLYTLALTSYPEHNGALMNRQRTASIVENLDREMLRKIDEKRDALLSIPENDSALRRAKKEAYFQHIYHTVGIEGNTMTLAQTRSILETRIAVAGKSIDEHNEILGLDAAMKYINATLLYRLRDITMRDILEIHKRVLGHVDPIEGGHFRRTQVYVGGHIPPGPSDIHILMNQFLEWLNSEDAMELHPVRYAALAHYKLVYIHPFIDGNGRTSRLLMNLLLMQAGYPPVIIAKQHRHLYYQHLQTANEGDVRPFVRFIAQCTERTLNLYLWATSEYSHMVPAIGEPHILSPEGLDAFL
;
A
#
# COMPACT_ATOMS: atom_id res chain seq x y z
N MET A 1 66.41 -36.80 -14.61
CA MET A 1 65.67 -36.85 -13.32
C MET A 1 65.60 -35.49 -12.60
N LYS A 2 65.29 -34.37 -13.27
CA LYS A 2 65.09 -33.06 -12.62
C LYS A 2 63.82 -32.30 -13.06
N CYS A 3 62.94 -32.94 -13.84
CA CYS A 3 61.71 -32.31 -14.35
C CYS A 3 60.44 -32.61 -13.53
N ASP A 4 60.36 -33.70 -12.77
CA ASP A 4 59.12 -34.08 -12.06
C ASP A 4 58.82 -33.25 -10.81
N TRP A 5 59.85 -32.85 -10.06
CA TRP A 5 59.66 -32.22 -8.74
C TRP A 5 59.00 -30.83 -8.82
N LYS A 6 59.12 -30.12 -9.94
CA LYS A 6 58.58 -28.77 -10.11
C LYS A 6 57.09 -28.77 -10.44
N GLN A 7 56.62 -29.76 -11.20
CA GLN A 7 55.18 -29.95 -11.49
C GLN A 7 54.42 -30.46 -10.25
N GLU A 8 55.05 -31.31 -9.45
CA GLU A 8 54.42 -31.87 -8.25
C GLU A 8 54.25 -30.83 -7.12
N LEU A 9 55.20 -29.89 -6.99
CA LEU A 9 55.08 -28.75 -6.07
C LEU A 9 54.00 -27.75 -6.49
N ASP A 10 53.85 -27.50 -7.79
CA ASP A 10 52.87 -26.54 -8.33
C ASP A 10 51.43 -27.08 -8.22
N MET A 11 51.26 -28.39 -8.44
CA MET A 11 49.97 -29.06 -8.28
C MET A 11 49.51 -29.11 -6.81
N LYS A 12 50.43 -29.34 -5.85
CA LYS A 12 50.11 -29.23 -4.41
C LYS A 12 49.73 -27.79 -4.02
N SER A 13 50.43 -26.78 -4.56
CA SER A 13 50.11 -25.36 -4.33
C SER A 13 48.71 -24.98 -4.86
N LEU A 14 48.31 -25.55 -5.99
CA LEU A 14 47.00 -25.30 -6.60
C LEU A 14 45.87 -25.94 -5.79
N VAL A 15 46.06 -27.19 -5.36
CA VAL A 15 45.09 -27.91 -4.53
C VAL A 15 44.88 -27.22 -3.18
N ASP A 16 45.94 -26.71 -2.55
CA ASP A 16 45.83 -25.95 -1.30
C ASP A 16 45.08 -24.62 -1.48
N ARG A 17 45.25 -23.95 -2.63
CA ARG A 17 44.47 -22.74 -2.95
C ARG A 17 42.98 -23.06 -3.16
N CYS A 18 42.65 -24.14 -3.86
CA CYS A 18 41.26 -24.57 -4.04
C CYS A 18 40.61 -24.98 -2.71
N LYS A 19 41.34 -25.70 -1.84
CA LYS A 19 40.84 -26.05 -0.49
C LYS A 19 40.57 -24.80 0.35
N LYS A 20 41.47 -23.81 0.33
CA LYS A 20 41.25 -22.52 1.01
C LYS A 20 40.03 -21.79 0.48
N LEU A 21 39.79 -21.82 -0.84
CA LEU A 21 38.63 -21.19 -1.48
C LEU A 21 37.31 -21.84 -1.08
N ILE A 22 37.26 -23.18 -1.04
CA ILE A 22 36.07 -23.94 -0.62
C ILE A 22 35.78 -23.75 0.87
N ILE A 23 36.83 -23.72 1.71
CA ILE A 23 36.68 -23.44 3.15
C ILE A 23 36.16 -22.01 3.34
N LEU A 24 36.70 -21.03 2.61
CA LEU A 24 36.26 -19.64 2.69
C LEU A 24 34.80 -19.48 2.23
N SER A 25 34.39 -20.13 1.14
CA SER A 25 33.01 -20.07 0.66
C SER A 25 32.03 -20.73 1.64
N SER A 26 32.42 -21.84 2.27
CA SER A 26 31.61 -22.51 3.29
C SER A 26 31.45 -21.66 4.56
N ILE A 27 32.51 -20.99 5.00
CA ILE A 27 32.47 -20.05 6.14
C ILE A 27 31.57 -18.86 5.82
N ILE A 28 31.68 -18.27 4.62
CA ILE A 28 30.82 -17.16 4.18
C ILE A 28 29.34 -17.60 4.15
N CYS A 29 29.05 -18.80 3.64
CA CYS A 29 27.69 -19.34 3.62
C CYS A 29 27.15 -19.56 5.05
N ALA A 30 27.97 -20.09 5.95
CA ALA A 30 27.59 -20.28 7.35
C ALA A 30 27.34 -18.94 8.07
N PHE A 31 28.18 -17.93 7.83
CA PHE A 31 27.96 -16.57 8.35
C PHE A 31 26.69 -15.94 7.78
N ALA A 32 26.40 -16.11 6.48
CA ALA A 32 25.18 -15.63 5.87
C ALA A 32 23.94 -16.28 6.51
N VAL A 33 23.96 -17.60 6.73
CA VAL A 33 22.88 -18.32 7.41
C VAL A 33 22.72 -17.87 8.86
N VAL A 34 23.81 -17.65 9.59
CA VAL A 34 23.77 -17.15 10.98
C VAL A 34 23.25 -15.72 11.05
N ILE A 35 23.62 -14.84 10.10
CA ILE A 35 23.09 -13.47 10.00
C ILE A 35 21.60 -13.51 9.63
N SER A 36 21.18 -14.38 8.72
CA SER A 36 19.77 -14.58 8.38
C SER A 36 18.96 -15.12 9.56
N LEU A 37 19.49 -16.10 10.31
CA LEU A 37 18.88 -16.61 11.54
C LEU A 37 18.84 -15.54 12.64
N HIS A 38 19.89 -14.73 12.76
CA HIS A 38 19.91 -13.63 13.71
C HIS A 38 18.89 -12.56 13.34
N LYS A 39 18.77 -12.18 12.05
CA LYS A 39 17.71 -11.30 11.52
C LYS A 39 16.30 -11.84 11.73
N LEU A 40 16.11 -13.17 11.66
CA LEU A 40 14.85 -13.86 11.98
C LEU A 40 14.52 -13.85 13.47
N LEU A 41 15.53 -14.00 14.33
CA LEU A 41 15.39 -14.01 15.79
C LEU A 41 15.26 -12.60 16.39
N THR A 42 15.68 -11.54 15.67
CA THR A 42 15.58 -10.15 16.10
C THR A 42 14.46 -9.36 15.42
N HIS A 43 13.50 -10.03 14.77
CA HIS A 43 12.29 -9.39 14.24
C HIS A 43 11.33 -9.03 15.39
N ASP A 44 11.76 -8.12 16.26
CA ASP A 44 10.84 -7.28 16.99
C ASP A 44 10.15 -6.38 15.97
N VAL A 45 8.82 -6.46 15.90
CA VAL A 45 7.99 -5.53 15.16
C VAL A 45 8.15 -4.15 15.80
N ARG A 46 9.23 -3.45 15.46
CA ARG A 46 9.42 -2.04 15.75
C ARG A 46 8.32 -1.31 15.01
N ILE A 47 7.35 -0.80 15.77
CA ILE A 47 6.40 0.21 15.30
C ILE A 47 7.22 1.48 15.04
N SER A 48 7.87 1.53 13.88
CA SER A 48 8.52 2.74 13.40
C SER A 48 7.43 3.66 12.90
N LYS A 49 7.29 4.83 13.56
CA LYS A 49 6.75 6.02 12.89
C LYS A 49 7.39 6.14 11.51
N PRO A 50 6.67 6.57 10.47
CA PRO A 50 7.28 6.65 9.15
C PRO A 50 8.45 7.64 9.27
N PHE A 51 9.66 7.19 8.89
CA PHE A 51 10.94 7.94 8.90
C PHE A 51 11.80 7.87 10.18
N SER A 52 12.23 6.69 10.63
CA SER A 52 13.45 6.55 11.44
C SER A 52 14.05 5.15 11.47
N PRO A 53 15.39 5.00 11.67
CA PRO A 53 16.24 5.95 12.39
C PRO A 53 16.99 6.98 11.50
N ILE A 54 16.80 8.25 11.87
CA ILE A 54 17.76 9.36 11.68
C ILE A 54 19.08 9.00 12.40
N PRO A 55 20.27 9.44 11.94
CA PRO A 55 21.57 9.01 12.47
C PRO A 55 21.72 9.15 13.99
N ALA A 56 22.50 8.24 14.58
CA ALA A 56 22.85 8.27 16.01
C ALA A 56 23.63 9.54 16.36
N GLY A 57 22.99 10.49 17.04
CA GLY A 57 23.64 11.70 17.54
C GLY A 57 22.73 12.91 17.71
N LEU A 58 21.60 12.77 18.40
CA LEU A 58 20.80 13.90 18.93
C LEU A 58 19.92 13.40 20.08
N HIS A 59 20.54 13.13 21.23
CA HIS A 59 19.83 13.16 22.50
C HIS A 59 19.70 14.62 22.91
N GLY A 60 18.55 15.22 22.64
CA GLY A 60 18.21 16.57 23.04
C GLY A 60 16.75 16.64 23.43
N TYR A 61 16.50 16.66 24.73
CA TYR A 61 15.29 17.23 25.31
C TYR A 61 15.14 18.69 24.85
N TYR A 62 13.92 19.22 24.93
CA TYR A 62 13.44 20.57 24.54
C TYR A 62 12.70 20.65 23.19
N LEU A 63 11.41 20.31 23.23
CA LEU A 63 10.39 21.23 22.73
C LEU A 63 9.63 21.73 23.96
N GLU A 64 9.88 22.98 24.36
CA GLU A 64 8.97 23.68 25.26
C GLU A 64 7.62 23.92 24.57
N PRO A 65 6.50 23.86 25.31
CA PRO A 65 5.19 24.18 24.76
C PRO A 65 5.13 25.68 24.46
N PHE A 66 4.54 26.02 23.32
CA PHE A 66 4.16 27.39 23.00
C PHE A 66 3.25 27.93 24.12
N SER A 67 3.75 28.90 24.89
CA SER A 67 2.96 29.67 25.86
C SER A 67 2.13 30.73 25.14
N GLY A 68 1.09 30.27 24.46
CA GLY A 68 -0.10 31.07 24.23
C GLY A 68 -1.12 30.63 25.26
N GLU A 69 -1.59 31.54 26.11
CA GLU A 69 -2.73 31.31 27.00
C GLU A 69 -3.98 31.03 26.15
N SER A 70 -4.11 29.80 25.68
CA SER A 70 -5.39 29.14 25.52
C SER A 70 -5.45 28.13 26.64
N GLU A 71 -6.38 28.33 27.57
CA GLU A 71 -6.75 27.34 28.58
C GLU A 71 -6.67 25.92 28.01
N PRO A 72 -6.24 24.91 28.80
CA PRO A 72 -6.30 23.53 28.34
C PRO A 72 -7.77 23.23 28.05
N GLN A 73 -8.13 23.24 26.76
CA GLN A 73 -9.31 22.55 26.30
C GLN A 73 -9.00 21.07 26.51
N HIS A 74 -9.18 20.60 27.74
CA HIS A 74 -9.74 19.30 28.00
C HIS A 74 -10.98 19.22 27.11
N LYS A 75 -10.81 18.71 25.88
CA LYS A 75 -11.94 18.25 25.11
C LYS A 75 -12.59 17.24 26.02
N ARG A 76 -13.79 17.58 26.47
CA ARG A 76 -14.80 16.65 26.96
C ARG A 76 -14.98 15.59 25.87
N HIS A 77 -14.07 14.63 25.77
CA HIS A 77 -14.38 13.34 25.19
C HIS A 77 -15.50 12.84 26.09
N ASN A 78 -16.69 12.68 25.52
CA ASN A 78 -17.92 12.46 26.26
C ASN A 78 -17.75 11.24 27.17
N GLU A 79 -17.51 11.45 28.47
CA GLU A 79 -17.56 10.39 29.48
C GLU A 79 -18.89 9.61 29.37
N ALA A 80 -19.96 10.29 28.94
CA ALA A 80 -21.24 9.69 28.61
C ALA A 80 -21.19 8.71 27.42
N GLN A 81 -20.46 9.03 26.35
CA GLN A 81 -20.30 8.14 25.19
C GLN A 81 -19.42 6.95 25.52
N ASP A 82 -18.35 7.16 26.29
CA ASP A 82 -17.50 6.05 26.75
C ASP A 82 -18.27 5.13 27.72
N ALA A 83 -19.10 5.70 28.61
CA ALA A 83 -19.98 4.91 29.47
C ALA A 83 -21.02 4.11 28.65
N GLU A 84 -21.64 4.72 27.64
CA GLU A 84 -22.58 4.04 26.72
C GLU A 84 -21.88 2.93 25.92
N ALA A 85 -20.64 3.17 25.47
CA ALA A 85 -19.83 2.18 24.77
C ALA A 85 -19.50 0.98 25.66
N VAL A 86 -19.17 1.19 26.93
CA VAL A 86 -18.93 0.12 27.91
C VAL A 86 -20.21 -0.66 28.22
N VAL A 87 -21.36 0.01 28.33
CA VAL A 87 -22.66 -0.68 28.47
C VAL A 87 -22.93 -1.58 27.25
N SER A 88 -22.67 -1.07 26.04
CA SER A 88 -22.81 -1.83 24.80
C SER A 88 -21.85 -3.02 24.73
N LEU A 89 -20.60 -2.85 25.18
CA LEU A 89 -19.62 -3.93 25.31
C LEU A 89 -20.11 -5.04 26.25
N ASN A 90 -20.60 -4.68 27.43
CA ASN A 90 -21.11 -5.65 28.40
C ASN A 90 -22.30 -6.44 27.84
N ALA A 91 -23.21 -5.76 27.14
CA ALA A 91 -24.31 -6.42 26.43
C ALA A 91 -23.79 -7.36 25.32
N ALA A 92 -22.75 -6.96 24.58
CA ALA A 92 -22.14 -7.79 23.54
C ALA A 92 -21.55 -9.09 24.13
N LEU A 93 -20.84 -8.99 25.26
CA LEU A 93 -20.27 -10.12 25.98
C LEU A 93 -21.35 -11.06 26.52
N GLU A 94 -22.46 -10.54 27.03
CA GLU A 94 -23.60 -11.35 27.46
C GLU A 94 -24.26 -12.08 26.28
N MET A 95 -24.44 -11.39 25.14
CA MET A 95 -24.96 -12.03 23.92
C MET A 95 -24.01 -13.10 23.37
N LYS A 96 -22.67 -12.89 23.46
CA LYS A 96 -21.65 -13.89 23.12
C LYS A 96 -21.82 -15.14 23.99
N LYS A 97 -21.92 -14.97 25.32
CA LYS A 97 -22.12 -16.08 26.28
C LYS A 97 -23.41 -16.85 26.03
N ASN A 98 -24.48 -16.16 25.62
CA ASN A 98 -25.77 -16.76 25.27
C ASN A 98 -25.80 -17.38 23.87
N GLY A 99 -24.68 -17.46 23.14
CA GLY A 99 -24.60 -18.03 21.79
C GLY A 99 -25.24 -17.18 20.69
N LYS A 100 -25.66 -15.94 20.98
CA LYS A 100 -26.34 -15.04 20.02
C LYS A 100 -25.33 -14.23 19.22
N THR A 101 -24.59 -14.91 18.33
CA THR A 101 -23.41 -14.37 17.62
C THR A 101 -23.69 -13.11 16.79
N GLU A 102 -24.79 -13.06 16.03
CA GLU A 102 -25.11 -11.88 15.20
C GLU A 102 -25.45 -10.64 16.03
N LYS A 103 -26.16 -10.83 17.14
CA LYS A 103 -26.51 -9.73 18.06
C LYS A 103 -25.25 -9.22 18.76
N ALA A 104 -24.37 -10.13 19.19
CA ALA A 104 -23.08 -9.77 19.77
C ALA A 104 -22.25 -8.95 18.78
N LEU A 105 -22.16 -9.37 17.51
CA LEU A 105 -21.42 -8.63 16.48
C LEU A 105 -21.94 -7.19 16.32
N LYS A 106 -23.26 -7.00 16.21
CA LYS A 106 -23.85 -5.65 16.08
C LYS A 106 -23.56 -4.78 17.30
N LEU A 107 -23.58 -5.36 18.50
CA LEU A 107 -23.26 -4.64 19.74
C LEU A 107 -21.78 -4.27 19.82
N PHE A 108 -20.86 -5.16 19.41
CA PHE A 108 -19.44 -4.82 19.31
C PHE A 108 -19.18 -3.70 18.30
N GLN A 109 -19.81 -3.76 17.12
CA GLN A 109 -19.71 -2.71 16.11
C GLN A 109 -20.24 -1.37 16.62
N HIS A 110 -21.35 -1.40 17.37
CA HIS A 110 -21.91 -0.21 18.00
C HIS A 110 -20.98 0.37 19.08
N ALA A 111 -20.46 -0.47 19.97
CA ALA A 111 -19.51 -0.07 21.00
C ALA A 111 -18.24 0.55 20.39
N PHE A 112 -17.70 -0.05 19.32
CA PHE A 112 -16.56 0.48 18.57
C PHE A 112 -16.89 1.82 17.88
N ALA A 113 -18.09 1.97 17.31
CA ALA A 113 -18.51 3.23 16.70
C ALA A 113 -18.65 4.38 17.71
N LEU A 114 -19.06 4.08 18.95
CA LEU A 114 -19.17 5.04 20.04
C LEU A 114 -17.79 5.45 20.59
N SER A 115 -16.90 4.48 20.82
CA SER A 115 -15.54 4.73 21.32
C SER A 115 -14.48 3.93 20.56
N PRO A 116 -14.01 4.43 19.39
CA PRO A 116 -13.11 3.69 18.50
C PRO A 116 -11.71 3.42 19.06
N LYS A 117 -11.30 4.14 20.11
CA LYS A 117 -9.96 4.05 20.71
C LYS A 117 -9.94 3.33 22.06
N HIS A 118 -11.09 2.86 22.55
CA HIS A 118 -11.17 2.21 23.85
C HIS A 118 -10.52 0.81 23.82
N ALA A 119 -9.47 0.61 24.63
CA ALA A 119 -8.68 -0.62 24.59
C ALA A 119 -9.48 -1.90 24.88
N ASP A 120 -10.32 -1.91 25.93
CA ASP A 120 -11.11 -3.10 26.27
C ASP A 120 -12.12 -3.50 25.18
N ILE A 121 -12.76 -2.51 24.55
CA ILE A 121 -13.70 -2.74 23.44
C ILE A 121 -12.95 -3.38 22.27
N LEU A 122 -11.81 -2.81 21.89
CA LEU A 122 -10.97 -3.32 20.81
C LEU A 122 -10.46 -4.73 21.08
N ASN A 123 -9.98 -5.00 22.30
CA ASN A 123 -9.50 -6.31 22.70
C ASN A 123 -10.60 -7.37 22.66
N HIS A 124 -11.73 -7.13 23.34
CA HIS A 124 -12.82 -8.11 23.37
C HIS A 124 -13.50 -8.28 22.02
N TYR A 125 -13.55 -7.23 21.20
CA TYR A 125 -14.04 -7.35 19.83
C TYR A 125 -13.08 -8.20 18.98
N GLY A 126 -11.76 -8.00 19.11
CA GLY A 126 -10.76 -8.85 18.48
C GLY A 126 -10.91 -10.32 18.87
N GLU A 127 -11.05 -10.62 20.17
CA GLU A 127 -11.27 -11.98 20.67
C GLU A 127 -12.54 -12.60 20.08
N PHE A 128 -13.62 -11.82 19.95
CA PHE A 128 -14.84 -12.29 19.32
C PHE A 128 -14.66 -12.61 17.82
N LEU A 129 -13.94 -11.76 17.07
CA LEU A 129 -13.68 -12.01 15.66
C LEU A 129 -12.81 -13.24 15.45
N GLU A 130 -11.87 -13.46 16.34
CA GLU A 130 -11.00 -14.61 16.30
C GLU A 130 -11.76 -15.91 16.63
N ASP A 131 -12.40 -15.98 17.80
CA ASP A 131 -13.05 -17.19 18.31
C ASP A 131 -14.26 -17.62 17.47
N ILE A 132 -15.04 -16.65 16.98
CA ILE A 132 -16.38 -16.89 16.41
C ILE A 132 -16.41 -16.67 14.90
N LYS A 133 -15.67 -15.68 14.39
CA LYS A 133 -15.67 -15.33 12.96
C LYS A 133 -14.47 -15.89 12.20
N ASN A 134 -13.47 -16.45 12.89
CA ASN A 134 -12.21 -16.90 12.31
C ASN A 134 -11.52 -15.79 11.48
N ASP A 135 -11.74 -14.52 11.84
CA ASP A 135 -11.15 -13.36 11.19
C ASP A 135 -9.96 -12.85 12.00
N ILE A 136 -8.86 -13.60 11.90
CA ILE A 136 -7.61 -13.34 12.63
C ILE A 136 -6.97 -12.01 12.16
N VAL A 137 -7.15 -11.66 10.89
CA VAL A 137 -6.54 -10.46 10.29
C VAL A 137 -7.18 -9.19 10.86
N THR A 138 -8.51 -9.15 10.98
CA THR A 138 -9.19 -8.02 11.60
C THR A 138 -8.99 -8.02 13.12
N ALA A 139 -8.94 -9.19 13.76
CA ALA A 139 -8.62 -9.28 15.19
C ALA A 139 -7.23 -8.68 15.52
N ASP A 140 -6.20 -9.03 14.76
CA ASP A 140 -4.84 -8.48 14.93
C ASP A 140 -4.78 -6.96 14.72
N GLN A 141 -5.57 -6.43 13.79
CA GLN A 141 -5.71 -4.99 13.59
C GLN A 141 -6.31 -4.30 14.81
N LEU A 142 -7.36 -4.87 15.41
CA LEU A 142 -7.97 -4.32 16.63
C LEU A 142 -7.01 -4.37 17.81
N TYR A 143 -6.25 -5.45 18.00
CA TYR A 143 -5.22 -5.53 19.04
C TYR A 143 -4.12 -4.49 18.82
N THR A 144 -3.69 -4.30 17.56
CA THR A 144 -2.69 -3.29 17.20
C THR A 144 -3.21 -1.89 17.50
N LEU A 145 -4.46 -1.58 17.11
CA LEU A 145 -5.10 -0.30 17.40
C LEU A 145 -5.23 -0.06 18.91
N ALA A 146 -5.59 -1.08 19.69
CA ALA A 146 -5.64 -0.97 21.15
C ALA A 146 -4.29 -0.55 21.74
N LEU A 147 -3.20 -1.18 21.27
CA LEU A 147 -1.84 -0.88 21.73
C LEU A 147 -1.29 0.46 21.24
N THR A 148 -1.79 1.01 20.12
CA THR A 148 -1.41 2.38 19.70
C THR A 148 -1.92 3.43 20.68
N SER A 149 -3.09 3.21 21.28
CA SER A 149 -3.69 4.12 22.25
C SER A 149 -3.27 3.80 23.69
N TYR A 150 -3.14 2.52 24.02
CA TYR A 150 -2.81 2.01 25.36
C TYR A 150 -1.74 0.91 25.29
N PRO A 151 -0.44 1.28 25.22
CA PRO A 151 0.66 0.32 25.03
C PRO A 151 0.79 -0.74 26.13
N GLU A 152 0.40 -0.42 27.36
CA GLU A 152 0.51 -1.29 28.55
C GLU A 152 -0.69 -2.25 28.71
N HIS A 153 -1.59 -2.33 27.74
CA HIS A 153 -2.78 -3.17 27.84
C HIS A 153 -2.42 -4.66 27.66
N ASN A 154 -2.31 -5.39 28.78
CA ASN A 154 -1.86 -6.79 28.83
C ASN A 154 -2.60 -7.75 27.89
N GLY A 155 -3.94 -7.70 27.83
CA GLY A 155 -4.74 -8.61 26.99
C GLY A 155 -4.40 -8.46 25.50
N ALA A 156 -4.52 -7.24 24.98
CA ALA A 156 -4.12 -6.88 23.62
C ALA A 156 -2.66 -7.23 23.30
N LEU A 157 -1.74 -7.07 24.25
CA LEU A 157 -0.32 -7.43 24.06
C LEU A 157 -0.14 -8.94 23.86
N MET A 158 -0.73 -9.77 24.74
CA MET A 158 -0.66 -11.23 24.63
C MET A 158 -1.34 -11.73 23.36
N ASN A 159 -2.52 -11.21 23.03
CA ASN A 159 -3.26 -11.58 21.85
C ASN A 159 -2.48 -11.22 20.57
N ARG A 160 -1.93 -10.01 20.49
CA ARG A 160 -1.10 -9.58 19.35
C ARG A 160 0.17 -10.40 19.17
N GLN A 161 0.86 -10.75 20.26
CA GLN A 161 2.06 -11.60 20.17
C GLN A 161 1.75 -12.94 19.50
N ARG A 162 0.56 -13.49 19.75
CA ARG A 162 0.10 -14.74 19.14
C ARG A 162 -0.35 -14.55 17.69
N THR A 163 -1.14 -13.52 17.40
CA THR A 163 -1.70 -13.30 16.06
C THR A 163 -0.69 -12.77 15.04
N ALA A 164 0.34 -12.04 15.47
CA ALA A 164 1.28 -11.36 14.57
C ALA A 164 1.95 -12.31 13.57
N SER A 165 2.49 -13.44 14.05
CA SER A 165 3.17 -14.43 13.19
C SER A 165 2.21 -15.13 12.22
N ILE A 166 0.97 -15.39 12.66
CA ILE A 166 -0.08 -16.00 11.84
C ILE A 166 -0.46 -15.04 10.71
N VAL A 167 -0.71 -13.78 11.04
CA VAL A 167 -1.09 -12.75 10.07
C VAL A 167 0.05 -12.46 9.09
N GLU A 168 1.30 -12.46 9.54
CA GLU A 168 2.45 -12.31 8.63
C GLU A 168 2.53 -13.46 7.61
N ASN A 169 2.29 -14.70 8.05
CA ASN A 169 2.26 -15.86 7.15
C ASN A 169 1.09 -15.78 6.16
N LEU A 170 -0.09 -15.33 6.60
CA LEU A 170 -1.25 -15.11 5.71
C LEU A 170 -0.95 -14.03 4.65
N ASP A 171 -0.33 -12.92 5.06
CA ASP A 171 0.06 -11.84 4.14
C ASP A 171 1.10 -12.32 3.13
N ARG A 172 2.08 -13.11 3.58
CA ARG A 172 3.11 -13.70 2.72
C ARG A 172 2.50 -14.66 1.69
N GLU A 173 1.56 -15.49 2.11
CA GLU A 173 0.87 -16.43 1.22
C GLU A 173 -0.01 -15.70 0.19
N MET A 174 -0.70 -14.64 0.59
CA MET A 174 -1.46 -13.79 -0.33
C MET A 174 -0.56 -13.19 -1.42
N LEU A 175 0.60 -12.66 -1.02
CA LEU A 175 1.57 -12.09 -1.97
C LEU A 175 2.16 -13.16 -2.90
N ARG A 176 2.45 -14.36 -2.38
CA ARG A 176 2.92 -15.50 -3.17
C ARG A 176 1.93 -15.90 -4.26
N LYS A 177 0.63 -15.96 -3.95
CA LYS A 177 -0.43 -16.25 -4.94
C LYS A 177 -0.53 -15.18 -6.02
N ILE A 178 -0.31 -13.92 -5.65
CA ILE A 178 -0.28 -12.80 -6.58
C ILE A 178 0.92 -12.91 -7.55
N ASP A 179 2.08 -13.37 -7.07
CA ASP A 179 3.23 -13.67 -7.92
C ASP A 179 2.96 -14.78 -8.92
N GLU A 180 2.33 -15.89 -8.50
CA GLU A 180 1.95 -16.98 -9.41
C GLU A 180 1.05 -16.48 -10.56
N LYS A 181 0.08 -15.61 -10.24
CA LYS A 181 -0.82 -15.00 -11.23
C LYS A 181 -0.08 -14.02 -12.16
N ARG A 182 0.87 -13.24 -11.62
CA ARG A 182 1.74 -12.38 -12.44
C ARG A 182 2.55 -13.22 -13.42
N ASP A 183 3.19 -14.29 -12.95
CA ASP A 183 4.04 -15.14 -13.78
C ASP A 183 3.24 -15.87 -14.85
N ALA A 184 2.02 -16.31 -14.52
CA ALA A 184 1.07 -16.84 -15.49
C ALA A 184 0.73 -15.81 -16.59
N LEU A 185 0.45 -14.56 -16.21
CA LEU A 185 0.18 -13.48 -17.18
C LEU A 185 1.39 -13.17 -18.06
N LEU A 186 2.60 -13.15 -17.49
CA LEU A 186 3.85 -12.91 -18.22
C LEU A 186 4.20 -14.04 -19.21
N SER A 187 3.70 -15.26 -18.98
CA SER A 187 3.87 -16.38 -19.91
C SER A 187 3.07 -16.22 -21.21
N ILE A 188 2.06 -15.33 -21.22
CA ILE A 188 1.21 -15.09 -22.39
C ILE A 188 1.98 -14.21 -23.39
N PRO A 189 2.04 -14.60 -24.67
CA PRO A 189 2.73 -13.81 -25.70
C PRO A 189 2.17 -12.38 -25.84
N GLU A 190 3.05 -11.39 -25.93
CA GLU A 190 2.67 -9.97 -26.11
C GLU A 190 1.89 -9.67 -27.40
N ASN A 191 2.01 -10.54 -28.41
CA ASN A 191 1.25 -10.44 -29.66
C ASN A 191 -0.16 -11.04 -29.57
N ASP A 192 -0.53 -11.65 -28.44
CA ASP A 192 -1.86 -12.19 -28.22
C ASP A 192 -2.94 -11.09 -28.36
N SER A 193 -3.94 -11.37 -29.20
CA SER A 193 -4.95 -10.38 -29.54
C SER A 193 -5.90 -10.06 -28.38
N ALA A 194 -6.16 -11.03 -27.51
CA ALA A 194 -6.99 -10.87 -26.33
C ALA A 194 -6.25 -10.08 -25.25
N LEU A 195 -4.97 -10.35 -25.03
CA LEU A 195 -4.11 -9.58 -24.12
C LEU A 195 -4.02 -8.11 -24.55
N ARG A 196 -3.80 -7.86 -25.86
CA ARG A 196 -3.77 -6.49 -26.40
C ARG A 196 -5.10 -5.75 -26.19
N ARG A 197 -6.22 -6.45 -26.37
CA ARG A 197 -7.56 -5.90 -26.11
C ARG A 197 -7.76 -5.59 -24.62
N ALA A 198 -7.36 -6.51 -23.73
CA ALA A 198 -7.44 -6.34 -22.29
C ALA A 198 -6.58 -5.16 -21.81
N LYS A 199 -5.34 -5.01 -22.31
CA LYS A 199 -4.47 -3.86 -22.01
C LYS A 199 -5.11 -2.54 -22.44
N LYS A 200 -5.73 -2.49 -23.63
CA LYS A 200 -6.43 -1.29 -24.12
C LYS A 200 -7.65 -0.96 -23.26
N GLU A 201 -8.44 -1.95 -22.85
CA GLU A 201 -9.60 -1.74 -22.00
C GLU A 201 -9.20 -1.27 -20.59
N ALA A 202 -8.22 -1.94 -19.98
CA ALA A 202 -7.68 -1.58 -18.67
C ALA A 202 -7.12 -0.16 -18.64
N TYR A 203 -6.55 0.33 -19.75
CA TYR A 203 -6.12 1.73 -19.89
C TYR A 203 -7.27 2.72 -19.65
N PHE A 204 -8.41 2.51 -20.33
CA PHE A 204 -9.58 3.37 -20.15
C PHE A 204 -10.18 3.24 -18.76
N GLN A 205 -10.27 2.02 -18.22
CA GLN A 205 -10.78 1.76 -16.88
C GLN A 205 -9.90 2.44 -15.82
N HIS A 206 -8.57 2.35 -15.95
CA HIS A 206 -7.65 3.00 -15.02
C HIS A 206 -7.90 4.50 -14.96
N ILE A 207 -8.00 5.16 -16.12
CA ILE A 207 -8.27 6.60 -16.21
C ILE A 207 -9.61 6.94 -15.56
N TYR A 208 -10.67 6.25 -15.97
CA TYR A 208 -12.02 6.45 -15.43
C TYR A 208 -12.08 6.31 -13.90
N HIS A 209 -11.48 5.26 -13.35
CA HIS A 209 -11.54 5.02 -11.91
C HIS A 209 -10.70 6.00 -11.11
N THR A 210 -9.49 6.33 -11.56
CA THR A 210 -8.62 7.22 -10.80
C THR A 210 -9.13 8.67 -10.77
N VAL A 211 -9.75 9.19 -11.84
CA VAL A 211 -10.42 10.49 -11.78
C VAL A 211 -11.74 10.40 -11.02
N GLY A 212 -12.46 9.28 -11.14
CA GLY A 212 -13.70 9.05 -10.41
C GLY A 212 -13.54 8.98 -8.89
N ILE A 213 -12.39 8.53 -8.39
CA ILE A 213 -12.04 8.57 -6.95
C ILE A 213 -11.95 10.01 -6.43
N GLU A 214 -11.51 10.95 -7.28
CA GLU A 214 -11.39 12.37 -6.95
C GLU A 214 -12.71 13.14 -7.14
N GLY A 215 -13.76 12.48 -7.64
CA GLY A 215 -15.10 13.05 -7.77
C GLY A 215 -15.54 13.38 -9.20
N ASN A 216 -14.72 13.08 -10.20
CA ASN A 216 -15.10 13.26 -11.60
C ASN A 216 -16.34 12.42 -11.95
N THR A 217 -17.32 13.06 -12.59
CA THR A 217 -18.66 12.51 -12.83
C THR A 217 -18.84 11.90 -14.23
N MET A 218 -17.77 11.83 -15.04
CA MET A 218 -17.80 11.20 -16.35
C MET A 218 -18.10 9.71 -16.25
N THR A 219 -18.84 9.17 -17.22
CA THR A 219 -19.02 7.71 -17.35
C THR A 219 -17.80 7.10 -18.04
N LEU A 220 -17.65 5.76 -17.94
CA LEU A 220 -16.59 5.05 -18.65
C LEU A 220 -16.69 5.26 -20.17
N ALA A 221 -17.91 5.24 -20.73
CA ALA A 221 -18.14 5.48 -22.16
C ALA A 221 -17.77 6.90 -22.59
N GLN A 222 -18.09 7.91 -21.77
CA GLN A 222 -17.70 9.30 -22.01
C GLN A 222 -16.18 9.45 -21.95
N THR A 223 -15.54 8.87 -20.93
CA THR A 223 -14.08 8.86 -20.76
C THR A 223 -13.38 8.23 -21.97
N ARG A 224 -13.88 7.08 -22.44
CA ARG A 224 -13.37 6.43 -23.65
C ARG A 224 -13.51 7.32 -24.88
N SER A 225 -14.69 7.90 -25.09
CA SER A 225 -14.96 8.78 -26.24
C SER A 225 -13.98 9.96 -26.28
N ILE A 226 -13.73 10.61 -25.14
CA ILE A 226 -12.78 11.73 -25.02
C ILE A 226 -11.36 11.29 -25.42
N LEU A 227 -10.92 10.13 -24.95
CA LEU A 227 -9.56 9.64 -25.18
C LEU A 227 -9.31 9.19 -26.63
N GLU A 228 -10.32 8.61 -27.27
CA GLU A 228 -10.26 8.11 -28.65
C GLU A 228 -10.48 9.22 -29.68
N THR A 229 -11.50 10.06 -29.49
CA THR A 229 -11.92 11.05 -30.50
C THR A 229 -11.40 12.46 -30.24
N ARG A 230 -11.01 12.78 -29.00
CA ARG A 230 -10.70 14.14 -28.52
C ARG A 230 -11.87 15.12 -28.65
N ILE A 231 -13.10 14.61 -28.79
CA ILE A 231 -14.32 15.43 -28.85
C ILE A 231 -14.86 15.64 -27.43
N ALA A 232 -15.24 16.88 -27.12
CA ALA A 232 -15.84 17.24 -25.84
C ALA A 232 -17.26 16.68 -25.70
N VAL A 233 -17.62 16.27 -24.48
CA VAL A 233 -18.94 15.80 -24.09
C VAL A 233 -19.76 16.99 -23.59
N ALA A 234 -20.88 17.26 -24.26
CA ALA A 234 -21.77 18.36 -23.89
C ALA A 234 -22.36 18.18 -22.48
N GLY A 235 -22.53 19.30 -21.76
CA GLY A 235 -23.14 19.33 -20.42
C GLY A 235 -22.25 18.86 -19.27
N LYS A 236 -20.94 18.72 -19.51
CA LYS A 236 -19.94 18.34 -18.50
C LYS A 236 -18.88 19.43 -18.32
N SER A 237 -18.22 19.46 -17.16
CA SER A 237 -17.23 20.48 -16.86
C SER A 237 -16.00 20.35 -17.76
N ILE A 238 -15.41 21.47 -18.18
CA ILE A 238 -14.15 21.49 -18.93
C ILE A 238 -13.03 20.89 -18.06
N ASP A 239 -13.02 21.17 -16.77
CA ASP A 239 -12.04 20.63 -15.84
C ASP A 239 -12.08 19.10 -15.81
N GLU A 240 -13.28 18.49 -15.78
CA GLU A 240 -13.44 17.04 -15.82
C GLU A 240 -12.86 16.41 -17.10
N HIS A 241 -12.93 17.10 -18.24
CA HIS A 241 -12.26 16.66 -19.47
C HIS A 241 -10.75 16.79 -19.36
N ASN A 242 -10.28 17.92 -18.85
CA ASN A 242 -8.87 18.23 -18.69
C ASN A 242 -8.17 17.27 -17.72
N GLU A 243 -8.85 16.82 -16.67
CA GLU A 243 -8.34 15.77 -15.76
C GLU A 243 -8.10 14.44 -16.49
N ILE A 244 -9.05 14.02 -17.33
CA ILE A 244 -8.94 12.80 -18.14
C ILE A 244 -7.77 12.91 -19.11
N LEU A 245 -7.64 14.06 -19.79
CA LEU A 245 -6.56 14.33 -20.74
C LEU A 245 -5.18 14.44 -20.07
N GLY A 246 -5.12 15.06 -18.89
CA GLY A 246 -3.89 15.20 -18.11
C GLY A 246 -3.36 13.85 -17.66
N LEU A 247 -4.25 12.98 -17.19
CA LEU A 247 -3.87 11.63 -16.80
C LEU A 247 -3.46 10.75 -18.00
N ASP A 248 -4.15 10.85 -19.15
CA ASP A 248 -3.73 10.22 -20.41
C ASP A 248 -2.31 10.65 -20.83
N ALA A 249 -2.02 11.95 -20.73
CA ALA A 249 -0.69 12.48 -21.01
C ALA A 249 0.37 11.94 -20.02
N ALA A 250 0.03 11.84 -18.74
CA ALA A 250 0.94 11.32 -17.70
C ALA A 250 1.23 9.83 -17.90
N MET A 251 0.23 9.00 -18.18
CA MET A 251 0.42 7.57 -18.46
C MET A 251 1.26 7.33 -19.71
N LYS A 252 1.03 8.09 -20.79
CA LYS A 252 1.86 8.02 -22.01
C LYS A 252 3.31 8.37 -21.71
N TYR A 253 3.55 9.39 -20.90
CA TYR A 253 4.91 9.77 -20.48
C TYR A 253 5.59 8.66 -19.68
N ILE A 254 4.90 8.07 -18.71
CA ILE A 254 5.40 6.95 -17.91
C ILE A 254 5.81 5.78 -18.81
N ASN A 255 4.90 5.35 -19.70
CA ASN A 255 5.14 4.21 -20.58
C ASN A 255 6.29 4.45 -21.58
N ALA A 256 6.40 5.67 -22.12
CA ALA A 256 7.41 6.00 -23.12
C ALA A 256 8.79 6.32 -22.52
N THR A 257 8.84 6.87 -21.30
CA THR A 257 10.07 7.50 -20.77
C THR A 257 10.60 6.82 -19.52
N LEU A 258 9.73 6.39 -18.60
CA LEU A 258 10.14 5.94 -17.26
C LEU A 258 10.17 4.42 -17.13
N LEU A 259 9.22 3.72 -17.77
CA LEU A 259 9.02 2.28 -17.57
C LEU A 259 10.27 1.43 -17.81
N TYR A 260 10.98 1.68 -18.92
CA TYR A 260 12.16 0.88 -19.32
C TYR A 260 13.49 1.52 -18.90
N ARG A 261 13.45 2.59 -18.09
CA ARG A 261 14.66 3.30 -17.67
C ARG A 261 15.28 2.58 -16.48
N LEU A 262 16.50 2.06 -16.66
CA LEU A 262 17.29 1.38 -15.62
C LEU A 262 17.90 2.33 -14.56
N ARG A 263 17.34 3.54 -14.37
CA ARG A 263 17.85 4.55 -13.44
C ARG A 263 16.85 4.83 -12.33
N ASP A 264 17.39 5.19 -11.19
CA ASP A 264 16.69 5.69 -9.99
C ASP A 264 15.57 6.67 -10.33
N ILE A 265 14.50 6.61 -9.55
CA ILE A 265 13.43 7.60 -9.63
C ILE A 265 13.94 8.88 -8.99
N THR A 266 13.87 9.97 -9.73
CA THR A 266 14.35 11.28 -9.31
C THR A 266 13.19 12.20 -8.95
N MET A 267 13.50 13.28 -8.23
CA MET A 267 12.54 14.35 -7.95
C MET A 267 11.86 14.86 -9.23
N ARG A 268 12.67 15.05 -10.29
CA ARG A 268 12.18 15.54 -11.57
C ARG A 268 11.14 14.60 -12.18
N ASP A 269 11.30 13.29 -12.02
CA ASP A 269 10.33 12.33 -12.57
C ASP A 269 8.95 12.50 -11.91
N ILE A 270 8.91 12.67 -10.58
CA ILE A 270 7.65 12.92 -9.85
C ILE A 270 7.04 14.27 -10.28
N LEU A 271 7.84 15.32 -10.41
CA LEU A 271 7.36 16.63 -10.86
C LEU A 271 6.84 16.59 -12.31
N GLU A 272 7.48 15.84 -13.20
CA GLU A 272 7.05 15.69 -14.61
C GLU A 272 5.77 14.85 -14.74
N ILE A 273 5.58 13.85 -13.88
CA ILE A 273 4.29 13.13 -13.76
C ILE A 273 3.22 14.13 -13.31
N HIS A 274 3.44 14.83 -12.19
CA HIS A 274 2.48 15.78 -11.64
C HIS A 274 2.13 16.91 -12.62
N LYS A 275 3.13 17.45 -13.32
CA LYS A 275 2.96 18.47 -14.37
C LYS A 275 2.00 18.03 -15.46
N ARG A 276 2.01 16.76 -15.86
CA ARG A 276 1.07 16.23 -16.86
C ARG A 276 -0.31 15.99 -16.28
N VAL A 277 -0.38 15.48 -15.05
CA VAL A 277 -1.63 15.25 -14.32
C VAL A 277 -2.44 16.54 -14.20
N LEU A 278 -1.82 17.65 -13.75
CA LEU A 278 -2.52 18.92 -13.60
C LEU A 278 -2.40 19.86 -14.80
N GLY A 279 -1.50 19.62 -15.76
CA GLY A 279 -1.15 20.63 -16.78
C GLY A 279 -2.29 21.12 -17.67
N HIS A 280 -3.39 20.38 -17.79
CA HIS A 280 -4.59 20.83 -18.50
C HIS A 280 -5.61 21.53 -17.59
N VAL A 281 -5.56 21.31 -16.27
CA VAL A 281 -6.49 21.88 -15.29
C VAL A 281 -5.88 23.14 -14.67
N ASP A 282 -4.68 23.00 -14.12
CA ASP A 282 -3.89 24.09 -13.52
C ASP A 282 -2.44 24.03 -14.04
N PRO A 283 -2.13 24.71 -15.16
CA PRO A 283 -0.79 24.74 -15.72
C PRO A 283 0.20 25.55 -14.87
N ILE A 284 -0.26 26.36 -13.93
CA ILE A 284 0.59 27.19 -13.08
C ILE A 284 1.16 26.33 -11.95
N GLU A 285 0.30 25.57 -11.27
CA GLU A 285 0.69 24.72 -10.14
C GLU A 285 1.21 23.34 -10.59
N GLY A 286 0.92 22.93 -11.83
CA GLY A 286 1.41 21.69 -12.42
C GLY A 286 2.93 21.54 -12.36
N GLY A 287 3.39 20.54 -11.61
CA GLY A 287 4.83 20.25 -11.41
C GLY A 287 5.55 21.12 -10.39
N HIS A 288 4.83 21.90 -9.58
CA HIS A 288 5.39 22.72 -8.50
C HIS A 288 4.87 22.27 -7.15
N PHE A 289 5.72 22.34 -6.12
CA PHE A 289 5.28 22.10 -4.74
C PHE A 289 4.38 23.21 -4.24
N ARG A 290 3.44 22.83 -3.37
CA ARG A 290 2.56 23.81 -2.72
C ARG A 290 3.35 24.76 -1.83
N ARG A 291 2.88 25.99 -1.76
CA ARG A 291 3.47 27.07 -0.94
C ARG A 291 2.66 27.37 0.32
N THR A 292 1.49 26.75 0.44
CA THR A 292 0.52 26.99 1.50
C THR A 292 0.18 25.69 2.21
N GLN A 293 -0.28 25.81 3.46
CA GLN A 293 -0.76 24.66 4.21
C GLN A 293 -2.15 24.23 3.73
N VAL A 294 -2.41 22.92 3.72
CA VAL A 294 -3.69 22.34 3.30
C VAL A 294 -4.21 21.36 4.36
N TYR A 295 -5.49 21.00 4.27
CA TYR A 295 -6.16 20.08 5.18
C TYR A 295 -6.87 19.01 4.36
N VAL A 296 -6.55 17.73 4.59
CA VAL A 296 -6.99 16.62 3.73
C VAL A 296 -7.81 15.64 4.56
N GLY A 297 -9.12 15.91 4.66
CA GLY A 297 -10.00 15.16 5.56
C GLY A 297 -9.52 15.27 7.00
N GLY A 298 -9.17 14.14 7.63
CA GLY A 298 -8.63 14.07 8.99
C GLY A 298 -7.11 14.24 9.11
N HIS A 299 -6.39 14.41 7.98
CA HIS A 299 -4.94 14.51 7.94
C HIS A 299 -4.47 15.95 7.74
N ILE A 300 -3.49 16.38 8.53
CA ILE A 300 -2.78 17.64 8.37
C ILE A 300 -1.38 17.29 7.86
N PRO A 301 -1.09 17.48 6.56
CA PRO A 301 0.22 17.16 6.02
C PRO A 301 1.31 18.13 6.55
N PRO A 302 2.59 17.76 6.37
CA PRO A 302 3.74 18.60 6.76
C PRO A 302 3.67 20.04 6.25
N GLY A 303 4.37 20.98 6.88
CA GLY A 303 4.38 22.37 6.40
C GLY A 303 5.06 22.50 5.02
N PRO A 304 4.75 23.53 4.21
CA PRO A 304 5.40 23.76 2.92
C PRO A 304 6.94 23.80 2.99
N SER A 305 7.50 24.34 4.08
CA SER A 305 8.93 24.44 4.31
C SER A 305 9.62 23.07 4.44
N ASP A 306 8.89 22.03 4.86
CA ASP A 306 9.44 20.69 5.10
C ASP A 306 9.36 19.80 3.85
N ILE A 307 8.56 20.18 2.85
CA ILE A 307 8.25 19.34 1.67
C ILE A 307 9.52 18.90 0.96
N HIS A 308 10.47 19.81 0.72
CA HIS A 308 11.70 19.49 0.01
C HIS A 308 12.53 18.43 0.75
N ILE A 309 12.65 18.56 2.08
CA ILE A 309 13.43 17.62 2.90
C ILE A 309 12.75 16.26 2.91
N LEU A 310 11.43 16.22 3.13
CA LEU A 310 10.66 14.99 3.18
C LEU A 310 10.60 14.27 1.83
N MET A 311 10.53 15.02 0.73
CA MET A 311 10.59 14.45 -0.61
C MET A 311 11.98 13.88 -0.94
N ASN A 312 13.06 14.50 -0.46
CA ASN A 312 14.40 13.93 -0.59
C ASN A 312 14.53 12.62 0.22
N GLN A 313 14.09 12.61 1.48
CA GLN A 313 14.07 11.39 2.31
C GLN A 313 13.18 10.29 1.69
N PHE A 314 12.07 10.68 1.07
CA PHE A 314 11.22 9.76 0.34
C PHE A 314 11.96 9.14 -0.84
N LEU A 315 12.69 9.92 -1.64
CA LEU A 315 13.48 9.43 -2.77
C LEU A 315 14.68 8.58 -2.32
N GLU A 316 15.34 8.94 -1.22
CA GLU A 316 16.40 8.13 -0.61
C GLU A 316 15.87 6.74 -0.24
N TRP A 317 14.71 6.69 0.44
CA TRP A 317 14.04 5.42 0.74
C TRP A 317 13.62 4.69 -0.54
N LEU A 318 13.02 5.38 -1.50
CA LEU A 318 12.50 4.79 -2.75
C LEU A 318 13.61 4.08 -3.54
N ASN A 319 14.82 4.62 -3.53
CA ASN A 319 15.98 4.05 -4.23
C ASN A 319 16.92 3.25 -3.31
N SER A 320 16.53 2.97 -2.06
CA SER A 320 17.35 2.20 -1.12
C SER A 320 17.30 0.69 -1.39
N GLU A 321 18.37 -0.03 -1.05
CA GLU A 321 18.41 -1.50 -1.12
C GLU A 321 17.31 -2.12 -0.24
N ASP A 322 17.08 -1.59 0.97
CA ASP A 322 16.03 -2.05 1.88
C ASP A 322 14.63 -1.98 1.24
N ALA A 323 14.35 -0.94 0.44
CA ALA A 323 13.08 -0.84 -0.27
C ALA A 323 12.98 -1.81 -1.44
N MET A 324 14.10 -2.10 -2.13
CA MET A 324 14.17 -3.08 -3.21
C MET A 324 14.03 -4.53 -2.71
N GLU A 325 14.41 -4.82 -1.46
CA GLU A 325 14.19 -6.13 -0.83
C GLU A 325 12.71 -6.40 -0.49
N LEU A 326 11.87 -5.37 -0.44
CA LEU A 326 10.43 -5.54 -0.19
C LEU A 326 9.75 -6.20 -1.40
N HIS A 327 8.73 -7.02 -1.11
CA HIS A 327 7.85 -7.53 -2.16
C HIS A 327 7.26 -6.36 -2.99
N PRO A 328 7.24 -6.42 -4.34
CA PRO A 328 6.90 -5.27 -5.19
C PRO A 328 5.55 -4.62 -4.88
N VAL A 329 4.51 -5.42 -4.60
CA VAL A 329 3.19 -4.92 -4.17
C VAL A 329 3.26 -4.11 -2.86
N ARG A 330 4.03 -4.59 -1.89
CA ARG A 330 4.23 -3.89 -0.60
C ARG A 330 5.04 -2.62 -0.82
N TYR A 331 6.11 -2.70 -1.61
CA TYR A 331 6.93 -1.55 -1.97
C TYR A 331 6.10 -0.44 -2.63
N ALA A 332 5.32 -0.78 -3.66
CA ALA A 332 4.47 0.17 -4.37
C ALA A 332 3.37 0.77 -3.49
N ALA A 333 2.74 -0.03 -2.63
CA ALA A 333 1.74 0.45 -1.67
C ALA A 333 2.35 1.43 -0.65
N LEU A 334 3.56 1.15 -0.14
CA LEU A 334 4.25 2.05 0.77
C LEU A 334 4.70 3.34 0.07
N ALA A 335 5.18 3.26 -1.17
CA ALA A 335 5.55 4.43 -1.96
C ALA A 335 4.34 5.35 -2.19
N HIS A 336 3.21 4.74 -2.56
CA HIS A 336 1.93 5.43 -2.67
C HIS A 336 1.57 6.15 -1.37
N TYR A 337 1.52 5.43 -0.24
CA TYR A 337 1.14 5.98 1.05
C TYR A 337 2.06 7.14 1.46
N LYS A 338 3.38 6.96 1.36
CA LYS A 338 4.36 7.99 1.73
C LYS A 338 4.17 9.28 0.93
N LEU A 339 3.95 9.19 -0.38
CA LEU A 339 3.73 10.39 -1.20
C LEU A 339 2.40 11.09 -0.86
N VAL A 340 1.32 10.33 -0.65
CA VAL A 340 0.03 10.90 -0.20
C VAL A 340 0.15 11.56 1.18
N TYR A 341 0.92 10.97 2.09
CA TYR A 341 1.14 11.48 3.44
C TYR A 341 1.90 12.81 3.44
N ILE A 342 2.98 12.92 2.65
CA ILE A 342 3.74 14.18 2.47
C ILE A 342 2.85 15.26 1.83
N HIS A 343 2.00 14.86 0.89
CA HIS A 343 1.06 15.73 0.17
C HIS A 343 1.77 16.96 -0.44
N PRO A 344 2.75 16.77 -1.33
CA PRO A 344 3.65 17.85 -1.75
C PRO A 344 3.02 18.89 -2.69
N PHE A 345 1.87 18.59 -3.30
CA PHE A 345 1.21 19.45 -4.29
C PHE A 345 -0.09 20.07 -3.77
N ILE A 346 -0.58 21.12 -4.42
CA ILE A 346 -1.85 21.78 -4.03
C ILE A 346 -3.07 20.91 -4.35
N ASP A 347 -3.01 20.17 -5.47
CA ASP A 347 -3.95 19.16 -5.93
C ASP A 347 -3.16 18.09 -6.70
N GLY A 348 -3.79 17.00 -7.15
CA GLY A 348 -3.15 15.99 -7.99
C GLY A 348 -2.34 14.95 -7.20
N ASN A 349 -2.27 15.06 -5.87
CA ASN A 349 -1.51 14.15 -5.00
C ASN A 349 -1.99 12.69 -5.13
N GLY A 350 -3.30 12.44 -5.00
CA GLY A 350 -3.85 11.08 -5.12
C GLY A 350 -3.59 10.45 -6.50
N ARG A 351 -3.82 11.22 -7.57
CA ARG A 351 -3.59 10.79 -8.97
C ARG A 351 -2.10 10.49 -9.22
N THR A 352 -1.21 11.37 -8.77
CA THR A 352 0.24 11.20 -8.90
C THR A 352 0.75 10.00 -8.12
N SER A 353 0.28 9.78 -6.89
CA SER A 353 0.65 8.62 -6.07
C SER A 353 0.20 7.30 -6.67
N ARG A 354 -1.00 7.23 -7.24
CA ARG A 354 -1.48 6.03 -7.95
C ARG A 354 -0.70 5.77 -9.24
N LEU A 355 -0.29 6.81 -9.95
CA LEU A 355 0.61 6.67 -11.11
C LEU A 355 2.01 6.20 -10.72
N LEU A 356 2.59 6.74 -9.65
CA LEU A 356 3.89 6.29 -9.12
C LEU A 356 3.82 4.82 -8.68
N MET A 357 2.78 4.44 -7.95
CA MET A 357 2.53 3.04 -7.57
C MET A 357 2.51 2.12 -8.80
N ASN A 358 1.79 2.51 -9.85
CA ASN A 358 1.71 1.71 -11.07
C ASN A 358 3.01 1.67 -11.86
N LEU A 359 3.79 2.76 -11.89
CA LEU A 359 5.14 2.73 -12.47
C LEU A 359 6.01 1.67 -11.79
N LEU A 360 6.04 1.64 -10.45
CA LEU A 360 6.83 0.68 -9.67
C LEU A 360 6.37 -0.77 -9.92
N LEU A 361 5.06 -1.01 -9.93
CA LEU A 361 4.49 -2.32 -10.22
C LEU A 361 4.81 -2.79 -11.64
N MET A 362 4.69 -1.90 -12.63
CA MET A 362 4.99 -2.22 -14.02
C MET A 362 6.48 -2.49 -14.25
N GLN A 363 7.38 -1.78 -13.55
CA GLN A 363 8.81 -2.10 -13.55
C GLN A 363 9.11 -3.48 -12.97
N ALA A 364 8.27 -3.97 -12.05
CA ALA A 364 8.34 -5.32 -11.47
C ALA A 364 7.53 -6.37 -12.24
N GLY A 365 7.04 -6.06 -13.45
CA GLY A 365 6.32 -7.01 -14.31
C GLY A 365 4.84 -7.22 -13.98
N TYR A 366 4.25 -6.39 -13.12
CA TYR A 366 2.80 -6.43 -12.86
C TYR A 366 2.05 -5.51 -13.83
N PRO A 367 0.77 -5.81 -14.15
CA PRO A 367 -0.07 -4.85 -14.85
C PRO A 367 -0.37 -3.62 -13.98
N PRO A 368 -0.71 -2.47 -14.59
CA PRO A 368 -1.13 -1.29 -13.84
C PRO A 368 -2.40 -1.58 -13.05
N VAL A 369 -2.34 -1.39 -11.73
CA VAL A 369 -3.43 -1.70 -10.82
C VAL A 369 -4.57 -0.68 -10.94
N ILE A 370 -5.79 -1.19 -10.84
CA ILE A 370 -7.01 -0.39 -10.90
C ILE A 370 -7.69 -0.42 -9.53
N ILE A 371 -7.73 0.73 -8.86
CA ILE A 371 -8.53 0.93 -7.64
C ILE A 371 -9.90 1.38 -8.09
N ALA A 372 -10.91 0.52 -7.95
CA ALA A 372 -12.27 0.82 -8.36
C ALA A 372 -12.85 2.02 -7.57
N LYS A 373 -13.51 2.95 -8.26
CA LYS A 373 -14.11 4.15 -7.63
C LYS A 373 -15.18 3.80 -6.58
N GLN A 374 -15.80 2.63 -6.70
CA GLN A 374 -16.74 2.06 -5.74
C GLN A 374 -16.07 1.80 -4.38
N HIS A 375 -14.77 1.49 -4.38
CA HIS A 375 -13.95 1.30 -3.18
C HIS A 375 -13.35 2.61 -2.63
N ARG A 376 -13.80 3.79 -3.09
CA ARG A 376 -13.31 5.10 -2.61
C ARG A 376 -13.33 5.18 -1.08
N HIS A 377 -14.40 4.71 -0.44
CA HIS A 377 -14.53 4.72 1.01
C HIS A 377 -13.48 3.83 1.70
N LEU A 378 -13.30 2.58 1.24
CA LEU A 378 -12.27 1.67 1.75
C LEU A 378 -10.86 2.23 1.55
N TYR A 379 -10.60 2.81 0.38
CA TYR A 379 -9.31 3.43 0.07
C TYR A 379 -8.94 4.53 1.07
N TYR A 380 -9.87 5.46 1.34
CA TYR A 380 -9.62 6.53 2.33
C TYR A 380 -9.59 5.99 3.77
N GLN A 381 -10.40 4.99 4.10
CA GLN A 381 -10.37 4.34 5.41
C GLN A 381 -9.00 3.71 5.69
N HIS A 382 -8.44 2.97 4.74
CA HIS A 382 -7.12 2.35 4.92
C HIS A 382 -5.98 3.37 4.96
N LEU A 383 -6.08 4.49 4.23
CA LEU A 383 -5.13 5.60 4.38
C LEU A 383 -5.22 6.23 5.78
N GLN A 384 -6.42 6.36 6.34
CA GLN A 384 -6.61 6.86 7.70
C GLN A 384 -5.99 5.91 8.73
N THR A 385 -6.22 4.59 8.61
CA THR A 385 -5.58 3.59 9.48
C THR A 385 -4.05 3.62 9.36
N ALA A 386 -3.53 3.87 8.16
CA ALA A 386 -2.10 4.04 7.95
C ALA A 386 -1.54 5.28 8.66
N ASN A 387 -2.28 6.40 8.66
CA ASN A 387 -1.93 7.61 9.41
C ASN A 387 -1.93 7.37 10.94
N GLU A 388 -2.78 6.47 11.42
CA GLU A 388 -2.89 6.06 12.83
C GLU A 388 -1.80 5.07 13.25
N GLY A 389 -1.01 4.54 12.30
CA GLY A 389 0.21 3.78 12.56
C GLY A 389 0.23 2.37 11.98
N ASP A 390 -0.87 1.87 11.42
CA ASP A 390 -0.91 0.54 10.78
C ASP A 390 -1.13 0.64 9.27
N VAL A 391 -0.05 0.46 8.51
CA VAL A 391 -0.05 0.49 7.04
C VAL A 391 -0.49 -0.83 6.41
N ARG A 392 -0.56 -1.92 7.17
CA ARG A 392 -0.82 -3.28 6.64
C ARG A 392 -2.18 -3.39 5.95
N PRO A 393 -3.28 -2.83 6.48
CA PRO A 393 -4.57 -2.84 5.79
C PRO A 393 -4.51 -2.18 4.40
N PHE A 394 -3.75 -1.09 4.26
CA PHE A 394 -3.56 -0.44 2.96
C PHE A 394 -2.76 -1.31 2.00
N VAL A 395 -1.69 -1.98 2.47
CA VAL A 395 -0.93 -2.94 1.66
C VAL A 395 -1.81 -4.10 1.17
N ARG A 396 -2.63 -4.69 2.06
CA ARG A 396 -3.57 -5.76 1.71
C ARG A 396 -4.61 -5.28 0.70
N PHE A 397 -5.14 -4.07 0.86
CA PHE A 397 -6.07 -3.47 -0.09
C PHE A 397 -5.46 -3.34 -1.49
N ILE A 398 -4.22 -2.84 -1.59
CA ILE A 398 -3.51 -2.76 -2.87
C ILE A 398 -3.23 -4.17 -3.44
N ALA A 399 -2.87 -5.14 -2.59
CA ALA A 399 -2.68 -6.53 -3.01
C ALA A 399 -3.97 -7.13 -3.61
N GLN A 400 -5.11 -6.93 -2.96
CA GLN A 400 -6.42 -7.36 -3.48
C GLN A 400 -6.79 -6.65 -4.79
N CYS A 401 -6.50 -5.35 -4.92
CA CYS A 401 -6.68 -4.64 -6.19
C CYS A 401 -5.76 -5.20 -7.29
N THR A 402 -4.54 -5.58 -6.94
CA THR A 402 -3.56 -6.20 -7.85
C THR A 402 -4.07 -7.56 -8.32
N GLU A 403 -4.51 -8.39 -7.40
CA GLU A 403 -5.09 -9.71 -7.69
C GLU A 403 -6.30 -9.61 -8.61
N ARG A 404 -7.26 -8.74 -8.30
CA ARG A 404 -8.45 -8.50 -9.16
C ARG A 404 -8.04 -8.06 -10.57
N THR A 405 -7.03 -7.20 -10.67
CA THR A 405 -6.50 -6.75 -11.96
C THR A 405 -5.89 -7.92 -12.72
N LEU A 406 -5.04 -8.74 -12.09
CA LEU A 406 -4.45 -9.94 -12.70
C LEU A 406 -5.51 -10.94 -13.16
N ASN A 407 -6.51 -11.22 -12.31
CA ASN A 407 -7.63 -12.09 -12.65
C ASN A 407 -8.36 -11.60 -13.90
N LEU A 408 -8.59 -10.29 -14.04
CA LEU A 408 -9.22 -9.71 -15.23
C LEU A 408 -8.42 -10.03 -16.50
N TYR A 409 -7.10 -9.84 -16.46
CA TYR A 409 -6.22 -10.13 -17.60
C TYR A 409 -6.23 -11.62 -17.94
N LEU A 410 -6.02 -12.50 -16.95
CA LEU A 410 -5.99 -13.95 -17.15
C LEU A 410 -7.32 -14.47 -17.71
N TRP A 411 -8.43 -13.98 -17.17
CA TRP A 411 -9.76 -14.31 -17.64
C TRP A 411 -9.99 -13.85 -19.08
N ALA A 412 -9.58 -12.62 -19.42
CA ALA A 412 -9.69 -12.07 -20.78
C ALA A 412 -8.88 -12.84 -21.81
N THR A 413 -7.78 -13.48 -21.41
CA THR A 413 -6.91 -14.27 -22.28
C THR A 413 -7.25 -15.76 -22.33
N SER A 414 -8.23 -16.23 -21.55
CA SER A 414 -8.68 -17.62 -21.58
C SER A 414 -9.42 -17.96 -22.90
N GLU A 415 -9.33 -19.22 -23.35
CA GLU A 415 -9.76 -19.70 -24.69
C GLU A 415 -11.24 -19.44 -25.06
N TYR A 416 -12.10 -19.10 -24.09
CA TYR A 416 -13.54 -18.91 -24.29
C TYR A 416 -14.07 -17.51 -23.93
N SER A 417 -13.20 -16.52 -23.72
CA SER A 417 -13.64 -15.17 -23.33
C SER A 417 -13.93 -14.25 -24.52
N HIS A 418 -15.14 -13.69 -24.57
CA HIS A 418 -15.56 -12.74 -25.61
C HIS A 418 -15.70 -11.27 -25.13
N MET A 419 -15.71 -10.99 -23.82
CA MET A 419 -15.92 -9.63 -23.29
C MET A 419 -15.17 -9.33 -21.99
N VAL A 420 -14.11 -8.52 -22.00
CA VAL A 420 -13.41 -8.05 -20.77
C VAL A 420 -14.39 -7.28 -19.87
N PRO A 421 -14.74 -7.78 -18.69
CA PRO A 421 -15.74 -7.12 -17.86
C PRO A 421 -15.16 -5.85 -17.21
N ALA A 422 -16.04 -4.94 -16.81
CA ALA A 422 -15.62 -3.70 -16.18
C ALA A 422 -15.29 -3.93 -14.70
N ILE A 423 -14.10 -3.50 -14.25
CA ILE A 423 -13.79 -3.46 -12.83
C ILE A 423 -14.81 -2.55 -12.13
N GLY A 424 -15.47 -3.06 -11.09
CA GLY A 424 -16.52 -2.31 -10.39
C GLY A 424 -17.96 -2.71 -10.71
N GLU A 425 -18.18 -3.72 -11.55
CA GLU A 425 -19.49 -4.39 -11.63
C GLU A 425 -19.75 -5.23 -10.38
N PRO A 426 -21.01 -5.33 -9.88
CA PRO A 426 -21.31 -5.92 -8.56
C PRO A 426 -20.77 -7.34 -8.37
N HIS A 427 -20.77 -8.14 -9.44
CA HIS A 427 -20.29 -9.52 -9.44
C HIS A 427 -18.76 -9.66 -9.48
N ILE A 428 -18.00 -8.57 -9.67
CA ILE A 428 -16.52 -8.56 -9.67
C ILE A 428 -15.96 -7.98 -8.37
N LEU A 429 -16.79 -7.27 -7.62
CA LEU A 429 -16.40 -6.60 -6.38
C LEU A 429 -16.29 -7.58 -5.20
N SER A 430 -17.05 -8.68 -5.20
CA SER A 430 -16.97 -9.71 -4.15
C SER A 430 -15.73 -10.60 -4.32
N PRO A 431 -15.12 -11.09 -3.23
CA PRO A 431 -14.01 -12.06 -3.29
C PRO A 431 -14.38 -13.32 -4.10
N GLU A 432 -15.61 -13.81 -3.93
CA GLU A 432 -16.15 -15.00 -4.60
C GLU A 432 -16.49 -14.76 -6.08
N GLY A 433 -16.67 -13.50 -6.46
CA GLY A 433 -17.24 -13.12 -7.74
C GLY A 433 -16.35 -13.38 -8.95
N LEU A 434 -15.04 -13.41 -8.77
CA LEU A 434 -14.07 -13.79 -9.82
C LEU A 434 -13.64 -15.25 -9.72
N ASP A 435 -13.59 -15.82 -8.51
CA ASP A 435 -13.29 -17.24 -8.30
C ASP A 435 -14.40 -18.16 -8.85
N ALA A 436 -15.63 -17.66 -9.03
CA ALA A 436 -16.72 -18.40 -9.67
C ALA A 436 -16.58 -18.56 -11.20
N PHE A 437 -15.62 -17.87 -11.83
CA PHE A 437 -15.41 -17.87 -13.29
C PHE A 437 -14.08 -18.48 -13.74
N LEU A 438 -13.28 -19.00 -12.80
CA LEU A 438 -12.08 -19.81 -13.03
C LEU A 438 -12.36 -21.25 -12.57
#